data_AF-A0A858RSF2-F1
#
_entry.id   AF-A0A858RSF2-F1
#
_cell.length_a   1.000
_cell.length_b   1.000
_cell.length_c   1.000
_cell.angle_alpha   90.00
_cell.angle_beta   90.00
_cell.angle_gamma   90.00
#
_symmetry.space_group_name_H-M   'P 1'
#
loop_
_entity.id
_entity.type
_entity.pdbx_description
1 polymer ?
#
loop_
_entity_poly.entity_id
_entity_poly.type
_entity_poly.pdbx_seq_one_letter_code
_entity_poly.pdbx_strand_id
1 'polypeptide(L)'
;MKPKPLHRSITFWSGILVMIFIAWVWVDSSRFASDAYRHPYRIGTVRGIVYLHRESAVRITPPATMARHRLGPGAIEFHVFPPPLFARGKQRTIPDTPPEADIVEQVKREIATSPPDAWVVVIPHWLLLLAAITVWLAGLVWRDRRQVRAGRSAPEERSERECSGAL
;
A
#
# COMPACT_ATOMS: atom_id res chain seq x y z
N MET A 1 -9.13 -34.26 16.19
CA MET A 1 -9.15 -32.91 16.81
C MET A 1 -10.11 -32.03 16.02
N LYS A 2 -11.05 -31.34 16.67
CA LYS A 2 -11.93 -30.39 15.97
C LYS A 2 -11.08 -29.16 15.56
N PRO A 3 -11.08 -28.74 14.28
CA PRO A 3 -10.34 -27.55 13.87
C PRO A 3 -10.81 -26.35 14.69
N LYS A 4 -9.87 -25.61 15.29
CA LYS A 4 -10.23 -24.38 15.99
C LYS A 4 -10.82 -23.40 14.97
N PRO A 5 -11.99 -22.82 15.23
CA PRO A 5 -12.64 -21.95 14.26
C PRO A 5 -11.74 -20.78 13.85
N LEU A 6 -11.55 -20.59 12.53
CA LEU A 6 -10.66 -19.58 11.97
C LEU A 6 -11.01 -18.16 12.43
N HIS A 7 -12.31 -17.90 12.61
CA HIS A 7 -12.87 -16.61 13.04
C HIS A 7 -12.48 -16.19 14.47
N ARG A 8 -11.88 -17.08 15.28
CA ARG A 8 -11.34 -16.72 16.60
C ARG A 8 -9.89 -16.27 16.56
N SER A 9 -9.24 -16.29 15.40
CA SER A 9 -7.85 -15.91 15.26
C SER A 9 -7.68 -14.39 15.19
N ILE A 10 -6.82 -13.82 16.04
CA ILE A 10 -6.43 -12.40 15.96
C ILE A 10 -5.88 -12.06 14.56
N THR A 11 -5.11 -12.95 13.94
CA THR A 11 -4.55 -12.77 12.58
C THR A 11 -5.62 -12.61 11.50
N PHE A 12 -6.79 -13.22 11.69
CA PHE A 12 -7.89 -13.11 10.73
C PHE A 12 -8.49 -11.69 10.78
N TRP A 13 -8.85 -11.24 11.99
CA TRP A 13 -9.41 -9.91 12.21
C TRP A 13 -8.43 -8.79 11.88
N SER A 14 -7.14 -8.97 12.18
CA SER A 14 -6.13 -7.95 11.85
C SER A 14 -6.00 -7.75 10.34
N GLY A 15 -6.05 -8.82 9.54
CA GLY A 15 -6.05 -8.71 8.08
C GLY A 15 -7.29 -8.00 7.54
N ILE A 16 -8.47 -8.34 8.05
CA ILE A 16 -9.72 -7.66 7.68
C ILE A 16 -9.65 -6.17 8.00
N LEU A 17 -9.17 -5.82 9.20
CA LEU A 17 -9.03 -4.43 9.61
C LEU A 17 -8.09 -3.64 8.68
N VAL A 18 -6.95 -4.23 8.30
CA VAL A 18 -6.02 -3.61 7.35
C VAL A 18 -6.68 -3.43 5.98
N MET A 19 -7.41 -4.42 5.47
CA MET A 19 -8.11 -4.32 4.18
C MET A 19 -9.19 -3.22 4.19
N ILE A 20 -9.99 -3.15 5.26
CA ILE A 20 -11.01 -2.11 5.45
C ILE A 20 -10.35 -0.73 5.50
N PHE A 21 -9.24 -0.61 6.22
CA PHE A 21 -8.49 0.65 6.30
C PHE A 21 -7.97 1.08 4.93
N ILE A 22 -7.36 0.18 4.14
CA ILE A 22 -6.87 0.50 2.79
C ILE A 22 -8.03 0.92 1.87
N ALA A 23 -9.16 0.21 1.91
CA ALA A 23 -10.35 0.56 1.14
C ALA A 23 -10.91 1.93 1.56
N TRP A 24 -10.92 2.23 2.86
CA TRP A 24 -11.32 3.54 3.37
C TRP A 24 -10.40 4.66 2.89
N VAL A 25 -9.07 4.47 2.98
CA VAL A 25 -8.09 5.45 2.46
C VAL A 25 -8.24 5.64 0.95
N TRP A 26 -8.51 4.57 0.20
CA TRP A 26 -8.79 4.66 -1.23
C TRP A 26 -10.02 5.53 -1.51
N VAL A 27 -11.13 5.29 -0.82
CA VAL A 27 -12.34 6.13 -0.95
C VAL A 27 -12.06 7.57 -0.50
N ASP A 28 -11.36 7.78 0.61
CA ASP A 28 -11.00 9.11 1.12
C ASP A 28 -10.15 9.90 0.11
N SER A 29 -9.19 9.23 -0.52
CA SER A 29 -8.30 9.84 -1.53
C SER A 29 -9.06 10.34 -2.76
N SER A 30 -10.26 9.81 -3.05
CA SER A 30 -11.11 10.33 -4.13
C SER A 30 -11.67 11.74 -3.83
N ARG A 31 -11.69 12.14 -2.55
CA ARG A 31 -12.28 13.40 -2.06
C ARG A 31 -11.23 14.37 -1.55
N PHE A 32 -10.13 13.85 -1.01
CA PHE A 32 -9.07 14.64 -0.39
C PHE A 32 -7.72 14.27 -0.98
N ALA A 33 -6.89 15.29 -1.18
CA ALA A 33 -5.46 15.12 -1.35
C ALA A 33 -4.79 15.38 0.00
N SER A 34 -3.90 14.47 0.40
CA SER A 34 -3.15 14.57 1.65
C SER A 34 -1.68 14.43 1.34
N ASP A 35 -0.88 15.39 1.78
CA ASP A 35 0.54 15.46 1.51
C ASP A 35 1.31 15.63 2.81
N ALA A 36 2.36 14.84 2.99
CA ALA A 36 3.36 15.01 4.02
C ALA A 36 4.70 15.30 3.36
N TYR A 37 5.30 16.40 3.76
CA TYR A 37 6.55 16.89 3.21
C TYR A 37 7.68 16.78 4.24
N ARG A 38 8.82 16.23 3.83
CA ARG A 38 10.08 16.25 4.58
C ARG A 38 11.23 16.30 3.58
N HIS A 39 11.75 17.49 3.32
CA HIS A 39 12.80 17.73 2.33
C HIS A 39 13.93 16.68 2.38
N PRO A 40 14.32 16.07 1.24
CA PRO A 40 13.84 16.30 -0.13
C PRO A 40 12.62 15.45 -0.53
N TYR A 41 11.99 14.75 0.40
CA TYR A 41 10.92 13.80 0.11
C TYR A 41 9.53 14.41 0.34
N ARG A 42 8.60 14.06 -0.53
CA ARG A 42 7.17 14.31 -0.39
C ARG A 42 6.44 12.99 -0.57
N ILE A 43 5.59 12.64 0.37
CA ILE A 43 4.69 11.51 0.24
C ILE A 43 3.26 12.04 0.28
N GLY A 44 2.39 11.52 -0.55
CA GLY A 44 1.01 11.95 -0.54
C GLY A 44 0.07 10.91 -1.09
N THR A 45 -1.21 11.16 -0.86
CA THR A 45 -2.31 10.39 -1.43
C THR A 45 -3.25 11.34 -2.14
N VAL A 46 -3.65 10.95 -3.34
CA VAL A 46 -4.63 11.69 -4.14
C VAL A 46 -5.26 10.69 -5.09
N ARG A 47 -6.59 10.71 -5.23
CA ARG A 47 -7.29 10.02 -6.33
C ARG A 47 -6.88 8.58 -6.57
N GLY A 48 -6.90 7.77 -5.52
CA GLY A 48 -6.64 6.34 -5.64
C GLY A 48 -5.17 6.01 -5.91
N ILE A 49 -4.26 6.97 -5.83
CA ILE A 49 -2.81 6.75 -5.85
C ILE A 49 -2.14 7.22 -4.55
N VAL A 50 -1.13 6.48 -4.15
CA VAL A 50 -0.09 6.92 -3.21
C VAL A 50 1.11 7.29 -4.05
N TYR A 51 1.75 8.42 -3.79
CA TYR A 51 2.95 8.80 -4.50
C TYR A 51 4.07 9.14 -3.53
N LEU A 52 5.28 8.76 -3.90
CA LEU A 52 6.52 9.15 -3.25
C LEU A 52 7.34 9.94 -4.26
N HIS A 53 7.59 11.19 -3.93
CA HIS A 53 8.29 12.13 -4.76
C HIS A 53 9.57 12.57 -4.05
N ARG A 54 10.67 12.65 -4.79
CA ARG A 54 11.89 13.31 -4.35
C ARG A 54 12.05 14.58 -5.16
N GLU A 55 11.99 15.72 -4.48
CA GLU A 55 12.27 17.03 -5.05
C GLU A 55 13.77 17.30 -5.11
N SER A 56 14.18 18.10 -6.09
CA SER A 56 15.56 18.59 -6.16
C SER A 56 15.80 19.64 -5.07
N ALA A 57 17.04 19.74 -4.58
CA ALA A 57 17.47 20.59 -3.47
C ALA A 57 17.25 22.11 -3.67
N VAL A 58 16.82 22.53 -4.86
CA VAL A 58 16.71 23.95 -5.26
C VAL A 58 15.45 24.63 -4.70
N ARG A 59 14.41 23.88 -4.30
CA ARG A 59 13.22 24.48 -3.68
C ARG A 59 13.38 24.63 -2.17
N ILE A 60 13.44 25.88 -1.71
CA ILE A 60 13.36 26.26 -0.30
C ILE A 60 11.92 26.03 0.15
N THR A 61 11.63 24.83 0.61
CA THR A 61 10.31 24.48 1.14
C THR A 61 10.33 24.61 2.66
N PRO A 62 9.26 25.15 3.29
CA PRO A 62 9.17 25.27 4.74
C PRO A 62 9.37 23.93 5.48
N PRO A 63 9.75 23.97 6.78
CA PRO A 63 9.98 22.77 7.59
C PRO A 63 8.73 21.89 7.62
N ALA A 64 8.96 20.57 7.77
CA ALA A 64 7.98 19.49 7.64
C ALA A 64 6.51 19.93 7.76
N THR A 65 5.84 20.05 6.62
CA THR A 65 4.43 20.45 6.56
C THR A 65 3.57 19.24 6.21
N MET A 66 2.43 19.16 6.88
CA MET A 66 1.32 18.30 6.47
C MET A 66 0.22 19.18 5.93
N ALA A 67 -0.23 18.88 4.71
CA ALA A 67 -1.32 19.60 4.06
C ALA A 67 -2.40 18.60 3.68
N ARG A 68 -3.65 18.98 3.91
CA ARG A 68 -4.82 18.25 3.42
C ARG A 68 -5.76 19.24 2.77
N HIS A 69 -6.15 18.98 1.53
CA HIS A 69 -7.08 19.84 0.81
C HIS A 69 -8.15 19.01 0.12
N ARG A 70 -9.35 19.58 0.04
CA ARG A 70 -10.49 18.97 -0.64
C ARG A 70 -10.32 19.13 -2.14
N LEU A 71 -10.53 18.05 -2.89
CA LEU A 71 -10.51 18.08 -4.34
C LEU A 71 -11.78 18.76 -4.85
N GLY A 72 -11.61 19.79 -5.67
CA GLY A 72 -12.73 20.53 -6.28
C GLY A 72 -13.43 19.73 -7.38
N PRO A 73 -14.72 20.04 -7.66
CA PRO A 73 -15.40 19.52 -8.84
C PRO A 73 -14.68 20.00 -10.10
N GLY A 74 -14.32 19.09 -11.01
CA GLY A 74 -13.64 19.41 -12.27
C GLY A 74 -12.13 19.20 -12.29
N ALA A 75 -11.50 18.80 -11.19
CA ALA A 75 -10.13 18.29 -11.26
C ALA A 75 -10.14 16.96 -12.05
N ILE A 76 -9.21 16.77 -13.02
CA ILE A 76 -8.65 15.56 -13.67
C ILE A 76 -9.54 14.28 -13.66
N GLU A 77 -9.74 13.59 -14.78
CA GLU A 77 -10.53 12.36 -14.80
C GLU A 77 -9.93 11.27 -13.90
N PHE A 78 -10.74 10.75 -12.99
CA PHE A 78 -10.35 9.68 -12.09
C PHE A 78 -10.38 8.34 -12.83
N HIS A 79 -9.21 7.75 -13.07
CA HIS A 79 -9.13 6.36 -13.47
C HIS A 79 -9.29 5.49 -12.22
N VAL A 80 -10.24 4.57 -12.22
CA VAL A 80 -10.49 3.65 -11.09
C VAL A 80 -9.28 2.76 -10.83
N PHE A 81 -8.54 2.41 -11.88
CA PHE A 81 -7.35 1.56 -11.82
C PHE A 81 -6.18 2.23 -12.57
N PRO A 82 -5.55 3.27 -11.99
CA PRO A 82 -4.39 3.86 -12.61
C PRO A 82 -3.25 2.83 -12.66
N PRO A 83 -2.41 2.83 -13.71
CA PRO A 83 -1.22 2.00 -13.76
C PRO A 83 -0.18 2.51 -12.75
N PRO A 84 0.67 1.61 -12.20
CA PRO A 84 1.84 2.06 -11.45
C PRO A 84 2.78 2.83 -12.39
N LEU A 85 3.37 3.92 -11.88
CA LEU A 85 4.29 4.76 -12.63
C LEU A 85 5.59 4.93 -11.84
N PHE A 86 6.72 4.77 -12.51
CA PHE A 86 7.98 5.31 -12.05
C PHE A 86 8.51 6.25 -13.11
N ALA A 87 8.82 7.48 -12.71
CA ALA A 87 9.34 8.47 -13.61
C ALA A 87 10.45 9.28 -12.95
N ARG A 88 11.41 9.71 -13.76
CA ARG A 88 12.60 10.45 -13.33
C ARG A 88 12.70 11.72 -14.14
N GLY A 89 13.20 12.77 -13.49
CA GLY A 89 13.40 14.05 -14.12
C GLY A 89 14.35 14.00 -15.30
N LYS A 90 14.07 14.82 -16.31
CA LYS A 90 14.86 14.92 -17.54
C LYS A 90 15.24 16.36 -17.90
N GLN A 91 14.76 17.35 -17.13
CA GLN A 91 14.96 18.77 -17.41
C GLN A 91 14.61 19.17 -18.85
N ARG A 92 13.52 18.61 -19.38
CA ARG A 92 13.04 18.94 -20.74
C ARG A 92 12.14 20.16 -20.68
N THR A 93 12.32 21.07 -21.63
CA THR A 93 11.28 22.05 -21.96
C THR A 93 10.13 21.31 -22.62
N ILE A 94 8.94 21.43 -22.05
CA ILE A 94 7.73 20.79 -22.58
C ILE A 94 6.94 21.88 -23.31
N PRO A 95 6.49 21.63 -24.55
CA PRO A 95 5.60 22.57 -25.24
C PRO A 95 4.35 22.86 -24.41
N ASP A 96 3.80 24.08 -24.51
CA ASP A 96 2.53 24.49 -23.91
C ASP A 96 1.34 23.80 -24.59
N THR A 97 1.26 22.48 -24.48
CA THR A 97 0.06 21.73 -24.82
C THR A 97 -0.86 21.76 -23.60
N PRO A 98 -2.18 21.93 -23.71
CA PRO A 98 -3.06 21.90 -22.55
C PRO A 98 -2.86 20.62 -21.73
N PRO A 99 -2.96 20.70 -20.39
CA PRO A 99 -2.83 19.52 -19.53
C PRO A 99 -3.91 18.50 -19.90
N GLU A 100 -3.50 17.27 -20.19
CA GLU A 100 -4.43 16.17 -20.39
C GLU A 100 -5.23 15.90 -19.11
N ALA A 101 -6.43 15.36 -19.26
CA ALA A 101 -7.31 15.02 -18.15
C ALA A 101 -6.84 13.78 -17.35
N ASP A 102 -5.63 13.26 -17.59
CA ASP A 102 -5.08 12.11 -16.88
C ASP A 102 -4.01 12.54 -15.85
N ILE A 103 -4.18 12.07 -14.62
CA ILE A 103 -3.25 12.31 -13.51
C ILE A 103 -1.87 11.71 -13.77
N VAL A 104 -1.81 10.58 -14.48
CA VAL A 104 -0.54 9.91 -14.81
C VAL A 104 0.26 10.76 -15.78
N GLU A 105 -0.39 11.31 -16.82
CA GLU A 105 0.25 12.18 -17.80
C GLU A 105 0.63 13.53 -17.19
N GLN A 106 -0.20 14.07 -16.29
CA GLN A 106 0.17 15.26 -15.53
C GLN A 106 1.42 15.04 -14.67
N VAL A 107 1.51 13.91 -13.96
CA VAL A 107 2.70 13.56 -13.17
C VAL A 107 3.93 13.34 -14.06
N LYS A 108 3.77 12.66 -15.22
CA LYS A 108 4.86 12.49 -16.19
C LYS A 108 5.35 13.82 -16.76
N ARG A 109 4.44 14.77 -16.99
CA ARG A 109 4.79 16.11 -17.45
C ARG A 109 5.53 16.90 -16.38
N GLU A 110 5.01 16.91 -15.16
CA GLU A 110 5.63 17.61 -14.03
C GLU A 110 7.04 17.08 -13.75
N ILE A 111 7.21 15.75 -13.76
CA ILE A 111 8.54 15.18 -13.54
C ILE A 111 9.46 15.40 -14.74
N ALA A 112 8.96 15.42 -15.98
CA ALA A 112 9.82 15.63 -17.16
C ALA A 112 10.49 17.02 -17.19
N THR A 113 9.87 18.06 -16.61
CA THR A 113 10.49 19.38 -16.42
C THR A 113 11.42 19.44 -15.21
N SER A 114 11.32 18.48 -14.30
CA SER A 114 12.13 18.43 -13.09
C SER A 114 13.59 18.06 -13.35
N PRO A 115 14.53 18.48 -12.47
CA PRO A 115 15.94 18.14 -12.59
C PRO A 115 16.21 16.62 -12.56
N PRO A 116 17.34 16.13 -13.10
CA PRO A 116 17.61 14.70 -13.26
C PRO A 116 17.74 13.88 -11.96
N ASP A 117 17.88 14.54 -10.80
CA ASP A 117 17.92 13.92 -9.48
C ASP A 117 16.52 13.73 -8.86
N ALA A 118 15.51 14.41 -9.41
CA ALA A 118 14.12 14.27 -9.01
C ALA A 118 13.52 12.98 -9.58
N TRP A 119 12.68 12.32 -8.80
CA TRP A 119 11.94 11.14 -9.24
C TRP A 119 10.61 11.02 -8.50
N VAL A 120 9.67 10.33 -9.13
CA VAL A 120 8.36 10.02 -8.57
C VAL A 120 8.04 8.54 -8.76
N VAL A 121 7.55 7.93 -7.69
CA VAL A 121 6.95 6.60 -7.68
C VAL A 121 5.46 6.78 -7.39
N VAL A 122 4.60 6.24 -8.24
CA VAL A 122 3.14 6.24 -8.06
C VAL A 122 2.69 4.79 -7.88
N ILE A 123 2.07 4.54 -6.73
CA ILE A 123 1.54 3.24 -6.31
C ILE A 123 0.01 3.35 -6.17
N PRO A 124 -0.74 2.79 -7.11
CA PRO A 124 -2.19 2.64 -6.99
C PRO A 124 -2.63 1.91 -5.71
N HIS A 125 -3.72 2.34 -5.09
CA HIS A 125 -4.22 1.72 -3.85
C HIS A 125 -4.65 0.25 -4.05
N TRP A 126 -5.12 -0.11 -5.25
CA TRP A 126 -5.48 -1.49 -5.56
C TRP A 126 -4.28 -2.44 -5.45
N LEU A 127 -3.07 -1.97 -5.80
CA LEU A 127 -1.83 -2.75 -5.62
C LEU A 127 -1.49 -2.93 -4.14
N LEU A 128 -1.67 -1.89 -3.32
CA LEU A 128 -1.48 -1.97 -1.87
C LEU A 128 -2.45 -2.99 -1.24
N LEU A 129 -3.70 -3.00 -1.71
CA LEU A 129 -4.71 -3.95 -1.26
C LEU A 129 -4.33 -5.39 -1.65
N LEU A 130 -3.89 -5.63 -2.88
CA LEU A 130 -3.43 -6.95 -3.32
C LEU A 130 -2.19 -7.42 -2.52
N ALA A 131 -1.24 -6.53 -2.27
CA ALA A 131 -0.07 -6.84 -1.43
C ALA A 131 -0.50 -7.22 -0.01
N ALA A 132 -1.45 -6.49 0.59
CA ALA A 132 -1.97 -6.82 1.91
C ALA A 132 -2.70 -8.17 1.93
N ILE A 133 -3.55 -8.45 0.92
CA ILE A 133 -4.27 -9.71 0.78
C ILE A 133 -3.30 -10.89 0.65
N THR A 134 -2.28 -10.76 -0.20
CA THR A 134 -1.30 -11.85 -0.44
C THR A 134 -0.50 -12.17 0.81
N VAL A 135 0.03 -11.16 1.51
CA VAL A 135 0.75 -11.34 2.79
C VAL A 135 -0.17 -11.97 3.84
N TRP A 136 -1.43 -11.51 3.92
CA TRP A 136 -2.40 -12.05 4.87
C TRP A 136 -2.74 -13.52 4.59
N LEU A 137 -3.04 -13.88 3.34
CA LEU A 137 -3.32 -15.25 2.94
C LEU A 137 -2.12 -16.18 3.17
N ALA A 138 -0.91 -15.72 2.83
CA ALA A 138 0.32 -16.47 3.11
C ALA A 138 0.49 -16.72 4.61
N GLY A 139 0.23 -15.73 5.45
CA GLY A 139 0.23 -15.87 6.91
C GLY A 139 -0.80 -16.87 7.42
N LEU A 140 -2.02 -16.87 6.86
CA LEU A 140 -3.06 -17.84 7.19
C LEU A 140 -2.65 -19.27 6.83
N VAL A 141 -2.12 -19.48 5.62
CA VAL A 141 -1.65 -20.79 5.13
C VAL A 141 -0.46 -21.28 5.97
N TRP A 142 0.49 -20.42 6.29
CA TRP A 142 1.64 -20.78 7.12
C TRP A 142 1.21 -21.21 8.53
N ARG A 143 0.26 -20.49 9.12
CA ARG A 143 -0.29 -20.83 10.43
C ARG A 143 -1.00 -22.17 10.43
N ASP A 144 -1.81 -22.45 9.42
CA ASP A 144 -2.50 -23.73 9.25
C ASP A 144 -1.50 -24.89 9.16
N ARG A 145 -0.48 -24.75 8.31
CA ARG A 145 0.61 -25.72 8.18
C ARG A 145 1.32 -25.99 9.51
N ARG A 146 1.53 -24.95 10.34
CA ARG A 146 2.16 -25.10 11.66
C ARG A 146 1.29 -25.87 12.64
N GLN A 147 -0.02 -25.66 12.63
CA GLN A 147 -0.95 -26.40 13.49
C GLN A 147 -1.02 -27.89 13.13
N VAL A 148 -1.01 -28.20 11.83
CA VAL A 148 -0.97 -29.60 11.36
C VAL A 148 0.32 -30.29 11.79
N ARG A 149 1.47 -29.61 11.73
CA ARG A 149 2.75 -30.17 12.20
C ARG A 149 2.75 -30.43 13.70
N ALA A 150 2.28 -29.50 14.52
CA ALA A 150 2.22 -29.67 15.97
C ALA A 150 1.28 -30.80 16.39
N GLY A 151 0.17 -31.01 15.66
CA GLY A 151 -0.76 -32.11 15.95
C GLY A 151 -0.22 -33.50 15.61
N ARG A 152 0.73 -33.62 14.67
CA ARG A 152 1.34 -34.90 14.28
C ARG A 152 2.40 -35.41 15.26
N SER A 153 2.97 -34.56 16.10
CA SER A 153 3.97 -34.96 17.10
C SER A 153 3.37 -35.45 18.42
N ALA A 154 2.05 -35.28 18.62
CA ALA A 154 1.34 -35.69 19.82
C ALA A 154 0.85 -37.16 19.92
N PRO A 155 0.76 -38.00 18.86
CA PRO A 155 0.24 -39.37 19.01
C PRO A 155 1.19 -40.34 19.72
N GLU A 156 2.51 -40.14 19.61
CA GLU A 156 3.50 -41.15 20.00
C GLU A 156 3.70 -41.23 21.53
N GLU A 157 3.72 -40.08 22.22
CA GLU A 157 3.85 -40.05 23.69
C GLU A 157 2.64 -40.64 24.45
N ARG A 158 1.46 -40.72 23.81
CA ARG A 158 0.27 -41.28 24.46
C ARG A 158 0.28 -42.80 24.46
N SER A 159 0.84 -43.42 23.41
CA SER A 159 1.02 -44.86 23.33
C SER A 159 2.05 -45.37 24.34
N GLU A 160 3.14 -44.63 24.56
CA GLU A 160 4.18 -45.04 25.52
C GLU A 160 3.73 -44.93 26.98
N ARG A 161 2.90 -43.94 27.32
CA ARG A 161 2.36 -43.81 28.68
C ARG A 161 1.29 -44.86 29.02
N GLU A 162 0.54 -45.34 28.04
CA GLU A 162 -0.41 -46.45 28.26
C GLU A 162 0.30 -47.80 28.43
N CYS A 163 1.43 -48.04 27.76
CA CYS A 163 2.20 -49.27 27.97
C CYS A 163 3.04 -49.26 29.27
N SER A 164 3.48 -48.09 29.75
CA SER A 164 4.34 -48.01 30.95
C SER A 164 3.57 -48.10 32.29
N GLY A 165 2.24 -48.01 32.30
CA GLY A 165 1.42 -48.07 33.51
C GLY A 165 0.86 -49.46 33.87
N ALA A 166 1.23 -50.51 33.12
CA ALA A 166 0.65 -51.84 33.24
C ALA A 166 1.56 -52.89 33.93
N LEU A 167 2.64 -52.48 34.58
CA LEU A 167 3.56 -53.32 35.36
C LEU A 167 3.55 -52.90 36.84
#